data_AF-A0AA35MF59-F1
#
_entry.id   AF-A0AA35MF59-F1
#
_cell.length_a   1.000
_cell.length_b   1.000
_cell.length_c   1.000
_cell.angle_alpha   90.00
_cell.angle_beta   90.00
_cell.angle_gamma   90.00
#
_symmetry.space_group_name_H-M   'P 1'
#
loop_
_entity.id
_entity.type
_entity.pdbx_description
1 polymer ?
#
loop_
_entity_poly.entity_id
_entity_poly.type
_entity_poly.pdbx_seq_one_letter_code
_entity_poly.pdbx_strand_id
1 'polypeptide(L)'
;MAACDFNDPSSLDSAFKGASGIFSVNDFWVYFRNAGKRGEAEAKGENWCALSRDNDTQEIKNISDAASSVPTLEPFVLASMANSNKLSGAKYAECYHFEGKTIAEDYSQRKELSGAQSGRFASVGKLPVVRSHCDTDVLVAGLLRSPPGQRVIGNREWLTLVDITKILAELVDATDVEVSSEPVSSDMGDPLVTTDNMHMIGFSAEFGYDGHLAGNEVTEPSKLGISLPSVKEWFQQQDWASKIQIVE
;
A
#
# COMPACT_ATOMS: atom_id res chain seq x y z
N MET A 1 16.00 -3.95 18.88
CA MET A 1 16.05 -3.47 17.49
C MET A 1 17.50 -3.60 17.01
N ALA A 2 17.72 -4.11 15.81
CA ALA A 2 19.03 -4.08 15.16
C ALA A 2 19.09 -2.88 14.21
N ALA A 3 20.28 -2.27 14.06
CA ALA A 3 20.49 -1.28 13.01
C ALA A 3 20.48 -1.98 11.65
N CYS A 4 19.79 -1.40 10.67
CA CYS A 4 19.61 -1.99 9.34
C CYS A 4 19.41 -0.86 8.32
N ASP A 5 20.09 -0.97 7.18
CA ASP A 5 19.91 -0.12 6.01
C ASP A 5 19.57 -1.03 4.82
N PHE A 6 18.43 -0.80 4.18
CA PHE A 6 17.95 -1.64 3.08
C PHE A 6 18.84 -1.53 1.82
N ASN A 7 19.72 -0.53 1.75
CA ASN A 7 20.73 -0.38 0.70
C ASN A 7 22.08 -1.01 1.05
N ASP A 8 22.27 -1.51 2.27
CA ASP A 8 23.46 -2.24 2.70
C ASP A 8 23.11 -3.72 2.97
N PRO A 9 23.32 -4.62 1.99
CA PRO A 9 23.06 -6.05 2.14
C PRO A 9 23.70 -6.69 3.38
N SER A 10 24.88 -6.23 3.81
CA SER A 10 25.56 -6.81 4.97
C SER A 10 24.86 -6.49 6.30
N SER A 11 24.18 -5.33 6.35
CA SER A 11 23.36 -4.93 7.49
C SER A 11 22.07 -5.76 7.57
N LEU A 12 21.49 -6.13 6.41
CA LEU A 12 20.33 -7.01 6.31
C LEU A 12 20.65 -8.42 6.79
N ASP A 13 21.78 -9.00 6.36
CA ASP A 13 22.23 -10.32 6.82
C ASP A 13 22.37 -10.36 8.35
N SER A 14 22.91 -9.29 8.92
CA SER A 14 23.08 -9.15 10.37
C SER A 14 21.73 -9.03 11.08
N ALA A 15 20.79 -8.27 10.52
CA ALA A 15 19.47 -8.05 11.09
C ALA A 15 18.58 -9.30 11.01
N PHE A 16 18.74 -10.13 9.97
CA PHE A 16 17.91 -11.31 9.73
C PHE A 16 18.47 -12.60 10.34
N LYS A 17 19.67 -12.54 10.93
CA LYS A 17 20.34 -13.71 11.52
C LYS A 17 19.44 -14.41 12.55
N GLY A 18 19.03 -15.64 12.24
CA GLY A 18 18.21 -16.49 13.10
C GLY A 18 16.73 -16.12 13.13
N ALA A 19 16.26 -15.26 12.22
CA ALA A 19 14.84 -14.94 12.11
C ALA A 19 14.05 -16.19 11.70
N SER A 20 12.92 -16.43 12.37
CA SER A 20 11.97 -17.48 12.00
C SER A 20 10.86 -16.96 11.07
N GLY A 21 10.62 -15.65 11.06
CA GLY A 21 9.65 -14.99 10.18
C GLY A 21 10.07 -13.55 9.93
N ILE A 22 9.77 -13.02 8.75
CA ILE A 22 10.10 -11.64 8.36
C ILE A 22 8.86 -10.98 7.77
N PHE A 23 8.54 -9.78 8.26
CA PHE A 23 7.62 -8.85 7.59
C PHE A 23 8.43 -7.71 6.99
N SER A 24 8.29 -7.50 5.69
CA SER A 24 9.01 -6.48 4.92
C SER A 24 8.05 -5.40 4.43
N VAL A 25 8.36 -4.16 4.75
CA VAL A 25 7.69 -2.96 4.22
C VAL A 25 8.74 -1.87 4.05
N ASN A 26 8.66 -1.12 2.96
CA ASN A 26 9.48 0.05 2.70
C ASN A 26 8.63 1.24 2.27
N ASP A 27 9.26 2.42 2.23
CA ASP A 27 8.57 3.68 2.03
C ASP A 27 9.13 4.46 0.82
N PHE A 28 8.46 4.29 -0.33
CA PHE A 28 8.66 5.06 -1.55
C PHE A 28 8.79 6.57 -1.27
N TRP A 29 8.03 7.09 -0.31
CA TRP A 29 7.98 8.52 -0.03
C TRP A 29 9.27 9.06 0.59
N VAL A 30 10.13 8.21 1.16
CA VAL A 30 11.45 8.61 1.66
C VAL A 30 12.35 9.07 0.52
N TYR A 31 12.38 8.32 -0.59
CA TYR A 31 13.13 8.70 -1.80
C TYR A 31 12.50 9.89 -2.49
N PHE A 32 11.17 9.86 -2.63
CA PHE A 32 10.45 10.92 -3.30
C PHE A 32 10.63 12.29 -2.61
N ARG A 33 10.63 12.32 -1.26
CA ARG A 33 10.78 13.56 -0.48
C ARG A 33 12.24 14.00 -0.31
N ASN A 34 13.21 13.26 -0.83
CA ASN A 34 14.61 13.62 -0.72
C ASN A 34 14.98 14.73 -1.71
N ALA A 35 14.99 15.98 -1.23
CA ALA A 35 15.26 17.16 -2.04
C ALA A 35 16.63 17.13 -2.75
N GLY A 36 17.65 16.54 -2.12
CA GLY A 36 18.98 16.41 -2.72
C GLY A 36 18.98 15.45 -3.91
N LYS A 37 18.40 14.27 -3.73
CA LYS A 37 18.25 13.27 -4.81
C LYS A 37 17.34 13.74 -5.93
N ARG A 38 16.27 14.45 -5.59
CA ARG A 38 15.42 15.13 -6.56
C ARG A 38 16.22 16.14 -7.39
N GLY A 39 16.98 17.03 -6.75
CA GLY A 39 17.81 18.01 -7.46
C GLY A 39 18.88 17.36 -8.36
N GLU A 40 19.49 16.26 -7.92
CA GLU A 40 20.42 15.47 -8.74
C GLU A 40 19.74 14.88 -10.00
N ALA A 41 18.53 14.33 -9.87
CA ALA A 41 17.76 13.77 -10.97
C ALA A 41 17.29 14.87 -11.94
N GLU A 42 16.76 15.97 -11.42
CA GLU A 42 16.32 17.13 -12.21
C GLU A 42 17.47 17.72 -13.03
N ALA A 43 18.67 17.85 -12.43
CA ALA A 43 19.87 18.35 -13.12
C ALA A 43 20.32 17.46 -14.29
N LYS A 44 19.94 16.17 -14.29
CA LYS A 44 20.22 15.21 -15.36
C LYS A 44 19.05 15.07 -16.35
N GLY A 45 17.92 15.74 -16.10
CA GLY A 45 16.68 15.55 -16.87
C GLY A 45 16.02 14.19 -16.64
N GLU A 46 16.26 13.55 -15.50
CA GLU A 46 15.70 12.26 -15.12
C GLU A 46 14.34 12.44 -14.41
N ASN A 47 13.43 11.48 -14.61
CA ASN A 47 12.17 11.42 -13.86
C ASN A 47 12.44 10.88 -12.45
N TRP A 48 12.35 11.75 -11.44
CA TRP A 48 12.67 11.41 -10.05
C TRP A 48 11.61 10.51 -9.39
N CYS A 49 10.36 10.48 -9.89
CA CYS A 49 9.37 9.50 -9.45
C CYS A 49 9.74 8.09 -9.91
N ALA A 50 10.20 7.95 -11.17
CA ALA A 50 10.73 6.70 -11.68
C ALA A 50 11.99 6.27 -10.92
N LEU A 51 12.91 7.21 -10.63
CA LEU A 51 14.08 6.93 -9.78
C LEU A 51 13.66 6.48 -8.37
N SER A 52 12.64 7.11 -7.78
CA SER A 52 12.12 6.73 -6.46
C SER A 52 11.52 5.32 -6.49
N ARG A 53 10.81 4.95 -7.55
CA ARG A 53 10.31 3.58 -7.76
C ARG A 53 11.46 2.60 -7.85
N ASP A 54 12.51 2.92 -8.61
CA ASP A 54 13.63 2.01 -8.82
C ASP A 54 14.42 1.78 -7.53
N ASN A 55 14.59 2.82 -6.71
CA ASN A 55 15.18 2.70 -5.36
C ASN A 55 14.28 1.87 -4.41
N ASP A 56 12.98 2.19 -4.32
CA ASP A 56 11.99 1.42 -3.54
C ASP A 56 11.97 -0.06 -3.97
N THR A 57 12.06 -0.34 -5.26
CA THR A 57 12.14 -1.70 -5.79
C THR A 57 13.44 -2.39 -5.38
N GLN A 58 14.57 -1.68 -5.44
CA GLN A 58 15.88 -2.25 -5.17
C GLN A 58 16.03 -2.61 -3.68
N GLU A 59 15.50 -1.79 -2.77
CA GLU A 59 15.45 -2.12 -1.34
C GLU A 59 14.75 -3.45 -1.08
N ILE A 60 13.55 -3.64 -1.66
CA ILE A 60 12.82 -4.88 -1.48
C ILE A 60 13.60 -6.06 -2.07
N LYS A 61 14.25 -5.91 -3.23
CA LYS A 61 15.11 -6.96 -3.80
C LYS A 61 16.25 -7.34 -2.85
N ASN A 62 16.92 -6.37 -2.26
CA ASN A 62 17.99 -6.60 -1.29
C ASN A 62 17.45 -7.35 -0.06
N ILE A 63 16.29 -6.93 0.45
CA ILE A 63 15.60 -7.62 1.56
C ILE A 63 15.28 -9.07 1.17
N SER A 64 14.74 -9.30 -0.01
CA SER A 64 14.40 -10.65 -0.49
C SER A 64 15.62 -11.53 -0.69
N ASP A 65 16.73 -10.99 -1.19
CA ASP A 65 18.00 -11.73 -1.30
C ASP A 65 18.54 -12.13 0.07
N ALA A 66 18.58 -11.20 1.03
CA ALA A 66 19.01 -11.49 2.40
C ALA A 66 18.08 -12.50 3.08
N ALA A 67 16.76 -12.31 2.98
CA ALA A 67 15.75 -13.20 3.55
C ALA A 67 15.86 -14.64 2.99
N SER A 68 16.06 -14.78 1.67
CA SER A 68 16.23 -16.08 1.02
C SER A 68 17.49 -16.85 1.49
N SER A 69 18.44 -16.14 2.10
CA SER A 69 19.67 -16.71 2.63
C SER A 69 19.56 -17.14 4.11
N VAL A 70 18.41 -16.91 4.76
CA VAL A 70 18.17 -17.26 6.17
C VAL A 70 17.63 -18.69 6.28
N PRO A 71 18.41 -19.67 6.80
CA PRO A 71 17.98 -21.06 6.80
C PRO A 71 16.80 -21.37 7.74
N THR A 72 16.56 -20.50 8.73
CA THR A 72 15.51 -20.65 9.74
C THR A 72 14.20 -19.98 9.36
N LEU A 73 14.16 -19.27 8.22
CA LEU A 73 13.01 -18.48 7.82
C LEU A 73 11.90 -19.40 7.29
N GLU A 74 10.72 -19.33 7.89
CA GLU A 74 9.56 -20.12 7.45
C GLU A 74 8.54 -19.24 6.70
N PRO A 75 7.94 -18.19 7.30
CA PRO A 75 7.16 -17.23 6.53
C PRO A 75 7.92 -15.92 6.22
N PHE A 76 7.82 -15.49 4.96
CA PHE A 76 8.13 -14.14 4.52
C PHE A 76 6.84 -13.44 4.11
N VAL A 77 6.58 -12.26 4.67
CA VAL A 77 5.42 -11.42 4.35
C VAL A 77 5.93 -10.10 3.82
N LEU A 78 5.72 -9.85 2.53
CA LEU A 78 6.02 -8.57 1.88
C LEU A 78 4.77 -7.68 1.84
N ALA A 79 4.89 -6.38 2.08
CA ALA A 79 3.85 -5.42 1.74
C ALA A 79 3.99 -4.96 0.28
N SER A 80 2.94 -5.13 -0.53
CA SER A 80 2.93 -4.86 -1.97
C SER A 80 1.69 -4.08 -2.44
N MET A 81 1.61 -3.78 -3.74
CA MET A 81 0.52 -3.06 -4.42
C MET A 81 0.21 -3.71 -5.77
N ALA A 82 -0.89 -3.32 -6.42
CA ALA A 82 -1.24 -3.76 -7.77
C ALA A 82 -0.39 -3.03 -8.84
N ASN A 83 0.14 -3.74 -9.84
CA ASN A 83 0.94 -3.11 -10.89
C ASN A 83 0.03 -2.49 -11.96
N SER A 84 -0.28 -1.19 -11.82
CA SER A 84 -1.18 -0.51 -12.74
C SER A 84 -0.72 -0.58 -14.20
N ASN A 85 0.59 -0.44 -14.45
CA ASN A 85 1.18 -0.47 -15.77
C ASN A 85 0.95 -1.83 -16.46
N LYS A 86 1.34 -2.92 -15.79
CA LYS A 86 1.17 -4.29 -16.28
C LYS A 86 -0.31 -4.63 -16.49
N LEU A 87 -1.15 -4.32 -15.50
CA LEU A 87 -2.56 -4.70 -15.50
C LEU A 87 -3.41 -3.89 -16.48
N SER A 88 -3.01 -2.65 -16.79
CA SER A 88 -3.72 -1.78 -17.74
C SER A 88 -3.16 -1.81 -19.17
N GLY A 89 -2.18 -2.67 -19.46
CA GLY A 89 -1.52 -2.68 -20.78
C GLY A 89 -0.81 -1.38 -21.11
N ALA A 90 -0.10 -0.80 -20.13
CA ALA A 90 0.60 0.48 -20.18
C ALA A 90 -0.27 1.75 -20.30
N LYS A 91 -1.60 1.64 -20.12
CA LYS A 91 -2.49 2.82 -20.07
C LYS A 91 -2.21 3.72 -18.86
N TYR A 92 -1.94 3.12 -17.70
CA TYR A 92 -1.61 3.81 -16.45
C TYR A 92 -0.16 3.50 -16.02
N ALA A 93 0.81 3.89 -16.84
CA ALA A 93 2.22 3.51 -16.76
C ALA A 93 3.12 4.44 -15.91
N GLU A 94 2.51 5.33 -15.15
CA GLU A 94 3.24 6.33 -14.35
C GLU A 94 2.75 6.36 -12.90
N CYS A 95 2.14 5.27 -12.42
CA CYS A 95 1.82 5.08 -11.01
C CYS A 95 3.02 4.43 -10.31
N TYR A 96 4.10 5.18 -10.19
CA TYR A 96 5.40 4.72 -9.75
C TYR A 96 5.37 4.13 -8.33
N HIS A 97 4.59 4.71 -7.42
CA HIS A 97 4.48 4.23 -6.03
C HIS A 97 3.76 2.87 -5.89
N PHE A 98 3.00 2.44 -6.90
CA PHE A 98 2.41 1.09 -6.97
C PHE A 98 3.33 0.10 -7.69
N GLU A 99 3.91 0.50 -8.82
CA GLU A 99 4.65 -0.38 -9.73
C GLU A 99 5.82 -1.12 -9.06
N GLY A 100 6.65 -0.40 -8.31
CA GLY A 100 7.89 -0.94 -7.75
C GLY A 100 7.66 -2.13 -6.81
N LYS A 101 6.54 -2.08 -6.08
CA LYS A 101 6.14 -3.08 -5.11
C LYS A 101 5.80 -4.42 -5.75
N THR A 102 5.01 -4.43 -6.83
CA THR A 102 4.73 -5.68 -7.54
C THR A 102 5.94 -6.20 -8.31
N ILE A 103 6.81 -5.31 -8.84
CA ILE A 103 8.05 -5.74 -9.50
C ILE A 103 8.93 -6.53 -8.52
N ALA A 104 9.02 -6.04 -7.29
CA ALA A 104 9.76 -6.71 -6.24
C ALA A 104 9.01 -7.94 -5.67
N GLU A 105 7.68 -7.94 -5.64
CA GLU A 105 6.86 -9.14 -5.35
C GLU A 105 7.15 -10.26 -6.34
N ASP A 106 7.08 -9.99 -7.65
CA ASP A 106 7.41 -10.94 -8.71
C ASP A 106 8.87 -11.44 -8.57
N TYR A 107 9.80 -10.59 -8.12
CA TYR A 107 11.17 -10.99 -7.83
C TYR A 107 11.28 -11.93 -6.62
N SER A 108 10.57 -11.62 -5.54
CA SER A 108 10.55 -12.39 -4.30
C SER A 108 9.93 -13.78 -4.52
N GLN A 109 8.87 -13.87 -5.33
CA GLN A 109 8.26 -15.15 -5.69
C GLN A 109 9.22 -16.06 -6.46
N ARG A 110 10.06 -15.51 -7.35
CA ARG A 110 11.13 -16.29 -8.03
C ARG A 110 12.22 -16.80 -7.08
N LYS A 111 12.26 -16.28 -5.85
CA LYS A 111 13.11 -16.76 -4.75
C LYS A 111 12.33 -17.68 -3.79
N GLU A 112 11.13 -18.11 -4.17
CA GLU A 112 10.22 -18.92 -3.36
C GLU A 112 9.74 -18.22 -2.07
N LEU A 113 9.71 -16.88 -2.08
CA LEU A 113 9.20 -16.05 -0.98
C LEU A 113 7.78 -15.53 -1.30
N SER A 114 6.92 -15.42 -0.29
CA SER A 114 5.51 -14.96 -0.44
C SER A 114 5.30 -13.47 -0.13
N GLY A 115 4.23 -12.86 -0.66
CA GLY A 115 3.91 -11.44 -0.42
C GLY A 115 2.41 -11.17 -0.25
N ALA A 116 2.07 -10.09 0.44
CA ALA A 116 0.73 -9.58 0.68
C ALA A 116 0.58 -8.16 0.10
N GLN A 117 -0.63 -7.72 -0.23
CA GLN A 117 -0.87 -6.40 -0.80
C GLN A 117 -1.59 -5.50 0.22
N SER A 118 -1.10 -4.28 0.45
CA SER A 118 -1.72 -3.34 1.39
C SER A 118 -1.67 -1.92 0.84
N GLY A 119 -2.81 -1.22 0.81
CA GLY A 119 -2.86 0.16 0.33
C GLY A 119 -4.09 0.94 0.80
N ARG A 120 -3.99 2.27 0.70
CA ARG A 120 -5.06 3.27 0.95
C ARG A 120 -5.12 4.26 -0.23
N PHE A 121 -6.27 4.94 -0.37
CA PHE A 121 -6.56 6.20 -1.11
C PHE A 121 -7.53 6.10 -2.32
N ALA A 122 -8.05 7.27 -2.70
CA ALA A 122 -9.40 7.56 -3.19
C ALA A 122 -9.69 7.12 -4.63
N SER A 123 -10.77 6.35 -4.83
CA SER A 123 -11.29 5.95 -6.14
C SER A 123 -12.81 6.10 -6.15
N VAL A 124 -13.40 6.13 -7.36
CA VAL A 124 -14.85 6.24 -7.60
C VAL A 124 -15.59 4.91 -7.27
N GLY A 125 -14.85 3.87 -6.88
CA GLY A 125 -15.37 2.56 -6.47
C GLY A 125 -15.26 2.32 -4.96
N LYS A 126 -15.53 1.08 -4.54
CA LYS A 126 -15.21 0.66 -3.18
C LYS A 126 -13.70 0.67 -2.99
N LEU A 127 -13.27 1.16 -1.83
CA LEU A 127 -11.89 1.22 -1.41
C LEU A 127 -11.63 0.24 -0.28
N PRO A 128 -10.44 -0.38 -0.23
CA PRO A 128 -10.04 -1.16 0.92
C PRO A 128 -9.75 -0.19 2.07
N VAL A 129 -10.67 -0.12 3.04
CA VAL A 129 -10.46 0.70 4.24
C VAL A 129 -9.68 -0.12 5.25
N VAL A 130 -8.53 0.41 5.65
CA VAL A 130 -7.64 -0.20 6.63
C VAL A 130 -7.23 0.83 7.66
N ARG A 131 -7.03 0.42 8.90
CA ARG A 131 -6.35 1.16 9.97
C ARG A 131 -4.90 0.68 10.04
N SER A 132 -4.08 1.16 9.10
CA SER A 132 -2.69 0.74 8.89
C SER A 132 -1.89 0.42 10.16
N HIS A 133 -1.94 1.26 11.19
CA HIS A 133 -1.12 1.02 12.39
C HIS A 133 -1.59 -0.16 13.26
N CYS A 134 -2.89 -0.45 13.33
CA CYS A 134 -3.41 -1.56 14.14
C CYS A 134 -3.63 -2.83 13.32
N ASP A 135 -4.03 -2.68 12.06
CA ASP A 135 -4.47 -3.82 11.26
C ASP A 135 -3.29 -4.60 10.71
N THR A 136 -2.19 -3.92 10.41
CA THR A 136 -0.98 -4.57 9.92
C THR A 136 -0.52 -5.64 10.88
N ASP A 137 -0.55 -5.42 12.19
CA ASP A 137 -0.15 -6.43 13.18
C ASP A 137 -1.04 -7.68 13.10
N VAL A 138 -2.36 -7.51 13.01
CA VAL A 138 -3.32 -8.61 12.93
C VAL A 138 -3.21 -9.35 11.60
N LEU A 139 -3.08 -8.61 10.49
CA LEU A 139 -2.92 -9.14 9.14
C LEU A 139 -1.62 -9.93 9.02
N VAL A 140 -0.51 -9.36 9.46
CA VAL A 140 0.81 -10.03 9.46
C VAL A 140 0.77 -11.25 10.36
N ALA A 141 0.25 -11.15 11.58
CA ALA A 141 0.14 -12.29 12.48
C ALA A 141 -0.71 -13.44 11.93
N GLY A 142 -1.74 -13.13 11.14
CA GLY A 142 -2.54 -14.13 10.43
C GLY A 142 -1.82 -14.72 9.22
N LEU A 143 -1.16 -13.88 8.42
CA LEU A 143 -0.38 -14.28 7.26
C LEU A 143 0.80 -15.19 7.62
N LEU A 144 1.51 -14.90 8.71
CA LEU A 144 2.59 -15.75 9.23
C LEU A 144 2.12 -17.18 9.60
N ARG A 145 0.80 -17.40 9.76
CA ARG A 145 0.18 -18.70 10.07
C ARG A 145 -0.62 -19.28 8.91
N SER A 146 -0.70 -18.57 7.79
CA SER A 146 -1.44 -18.98 6.61
C SER A 146 -0.56 -19.87 5.73
N PRO A 147 -1.15 -20.64 4.80
CA PRO A 147 -0.37 -21.35 3.78
C PRO A 147 0.54 -20.37 3.00
N PRO A 148 1.68 -20.83 2.45
CA PRO A 148 2.51 -19.99 1.60
C PRO A 148 1.78 -19.58 0.31
N GLY A 149 2.25 -18.51 -0.32
CA GLY A 149 1.74 -18.03 -1.62
C GLY A 149 0.42 -17.25 -1.57
N GLN A 150 -0.09 -16.92 -0.38
CA GLN A 150 -1.31 -16.12 -0.25
C GLN A 150 -1.04 -14.66 -0.60
N ARG A 151 -1.78 -14.14 -1.58
CA ARG A 151 -1.88 -12.69 -1.84
C ARG A 151 -3.13 -12.20 -1.16
N VAL A 152 -2.98 -11.39 -0.11
CA VAL A 152 -4.10 -10.91 0.71
C VAL A 152 -4.22 -9.41 0.56
N ILE A 153 -5.44 -8.91 0.41
CA ILE A 153 -5.71 -7.47 0.47
C ILE A 153 -5.79 -7.04 1.94
N GLY A 154 -5.01 -6.03 2.32
CA GLY A 154 -5.04 -5.48 3.67
C GLY A 154 -6.24 -4.54 3.88
N ASN A 155 -7.43 -5.09 4.10
CA ASN A 155 -8.67 -4.33 4.33
C ASN A 155 -9.43 -4.82 5.59
N ARG A 156 -10.19 -3.91 6.20
CA ARG A 156 -11.28 -4.24 7.14
C ARG A 156 -12.57 -4.45 6.38
N GLU A 157 -12.87 -3.49 5.51
CA GLU A 157 -14.07 -3.45 4.69
C GLU A 157 -13.79 -2.75 3.37
N TRP A 158 -14.61 -3.07 2.39
CA TRP A 158 -14.67 -2.37 1.10
C TRP A 158 -15.80 -1.33 1.14
N LEU A 159 -15.45 -0.05 1.25
CA LEU A 159 -16.40 1.05 1.39
C LEU A 159 -16.17 2.11 0.33
N THR A 160 -17.26 2.72 -0.15
CA THR A 160 -17.17 3.96 -0.93
C THR A 160 -16.98 5.17 -0.01
N LEU A 161 -16.59 6.32 -0.56
CA LEU A 161 -16.58 7.57 0.21
C LEU A 161 -17.97 7.92 0.77
N VAL A 162 -19.04 7.61 0.03
CA VAL A 162 -20.42 7.80 0.49
C VAL A 162 -20.75 6.89 1.69
N ASP A 163 -20.29 5.64 1.69
CA ASP A 163 -20.49 4.74 2.84
C ASP A 163 -19.75 5.25 4.09
N ILE A 164 -18.50 5.70 3.92
CA ILE A 164 -17.71 6.31 5.00
C ILE A 164 -18.44 7.55 5.55
N THR A 165 -18.94 8.43 4.68
CA THR A 165 -19.68 9.64 5.08
C THR A 165 -20.96 9.30 5.83
N LYS A 166 -21.71 8.27 5.40
CA LYS A 166 -22.91 7.80 6.14
C LYS A 166 -22.56 7.27 7.53
N ILE A 167 -21.46 6.52 7.66
CA ILE A 167 -20.98 6.05 8.98
C ILE A 167 -20.65 7.24 9.86
N LEU A 168 -19.89 8.23 9.35
CA LEU A 168 -19.53 9.42 10.13
C LEU A 168 -20.75 10.24 10.54
N ALA A 169 -21.71 10.44 9.62
CA ALA A 169 -22.95 11.16 9.91
C ALA A 169 -23.77 10.50 11.03
N GLU A 170 -23.88 9.17 11.00
CA GLU A 170 -24.55 8.42 12.07
C GLU A 170 -23.82 8.60 13.42
N LEU A 171 -22.49 8.69 13.42
CA LEU A 171 -21.70 8.81 14.64
C LEU A 171 -21.73 10.20 15.29
N VAL A 172 -22.09 11.24 14.53
CA VAL A 172 -22.20 12.62 15.03
C VAL A 172 -23.65 13.11 15.08
N ASP A 173 -24.63 12.21 14.91
CA ASP A 173 -26.06 12.51 14.86
C ASP A 173 -26.43 13.60 13.85
N ALA A 174 -25.74 13.66 12.70
CA ALA A 174 -26.04 14.61 11.64
C ALA A 174 -27.34 14.21 10.91
N THR A 175 -28.28 15.15 10.80
CA THR A 175 -29.59 14.93 10.15
C THR A 175 -29.56 15.18 8.64
N ASP A 176 -28.67 16.06 8.19
CA ASP A 176 -28.51 16.44 6.80
C ASP A 176 -27.03 16.32 6.40
N VAL A 177 -26.77 15.57 5.33
CA VAL A 177 -25.41 15.27 4.87
C VAL A 177 -25.33 15.54 3.39
N GLU A 178 -24.58 16.56 3.03
CA GLU A 178 -24.26 16.87 1.64
C GLU A 178 -22.85 16.38 1.32
N VAL A 179 -22.74 15.53 0.29
CA VAL A 179 -21.45 15.19 -0.31
C VAL A 179 -21.30 16.08 -1.53
N SER A 180 -20.39 17.06 -1.45
CA SER A 180 -20.09 17.93 -2.58
C SER A 180 -19.62 17.07 -3.77
N SER A 181 -20.25 17.31 -4.92
CA SER A 181 -19.82 16.76 -6.21
C SER A 181 -18.81 17.67 -6.92
N GLU A 182 -18.41 18.79 -6.29
CA GLU A 182 -17.40 19.67 -6.86
C GLU A 182 -16.09 18.91 -7.00
N PRO A 183 -15.43 18.99 -8.17
CA PRO A 183 -14.15 18.34 -8.37
C PRO A 183 -13.13 18.96 -7.43
N VAL A 184 -12.60 18.14 -6.53
CA VAL A 184 -11.40 18.49 -5.75
C VAL A 184 -10.26 18.70 -6.75
N SER A 185 -9.50 19.78 -6.58
CA SER A 185 -8.32 20.03 -7.41
C SER A 185 -7.43 18.79 -7.44
N SER A 186 -7.08 18.34 -8.65
CA SER A 186 -6.12 17.26 -8.87
C SER A 186 -4.67 17.73 -8.73
N ASP A 187 -4.43 19.04 -8.72
CA ASP A 187 -3.10 19.62 -8.58
C ASP A 187 -2.53 19.34 -7.18
N MET A 188 -1.46 18.55 -7.14
CA MET A 188 -0.72 18.23 -5.92
C MET A 188 0.49 19.14 -5.69
N GLY A 189 0.60 20.24 -6.44
CA GLY A 189 1.69 21.22 -6.35
C GLY A 189 2.96 20.80 -7.10
N ASP A 190 2.96 19.60 -7.69
CA ASP A 190 4.04 19.06 -8.48
C ASP A 190 3.46 18.24 -9.66
N PRO A 191 3.89 18.50 -10.92
CA PRO A 191 3.35 17.82 -12.09
C PRO A 191 3.52 16.30 -12.08
N LEU A 192 4.68 15.76 -11.66
CA LEU A 192 4.85 14.31 -11.67
C LEU A 192 4.09 13.62 -10.56
N VAL A 193 3.93 14.27 -9.40
CA VAL A 193 3.06 13.75 -8.32
C VAL A 193 1.62 13.73 -8.77
N THR A 194 1.21 14.80 -9.43
CA THR A 194 -0.13 14.92 -10.01
C THR A 194 -0.38 13.80 -11.02
N THR A 195 0.53 13.59 -11.97
CA THR A 195 0.44 12.50 -12.95
C THR A 195 0.38 11.14 -12.29
N ASP A 196 1.27 10.86 -11.34
CA ASP A 196 1.34 9.59 -10.64
C ASP A 196 0.03 9.27 -9.90
N ASN A 197 -0.49 10.26 -9.15
CA ASN A 197 -1.77 10.12 -8.46
C ASN A 197 -2.96 10.01 -9.43
N MET A 198 -2.96 10.73 -10.55
CA MET A 198 -4.01 10.61 -11.56
C MET A 198 -4.01 9.23 -12.23
N HIS A 199 -2.84 8.63 -12.45
CA HIS A 199 -2.74 7.26 -12.98
C HIS A 199 -3.27 6.24 -11.97
N MET A 200 -3.00 6.42 -10.68
CA MET A 200 -3.59 5.60 -9.62
C MET A 200 -5.13 5.70 -9.58
N ILE A 201 -5.67 6.93 -9.64
CA ILE A 201 -7.13 7.16 -9.65
C ILE A 201 -7.77 6.56 -10.90
N GLY A 202 -7.21 6.82 -12.08
CA GLY A 202 -7.70 6.29 -13.35
C GLY A 202 -7.67 4.77 -13.38
N PHE A 203 -6.55 4.17 -12.96
CA PHE A 203 -6.43 2.71 -12.82
C PHE A 203 -7.49 2.16 -11.88
N SER A 204 -7.64 2.75 -10.69
CA SER A 204 -8.59 2.27 -9.69
C SER A 204 -10.04 2.38 -10.16
N ALA A 205 -10.37 3.43 -10.92
CA ALA A 205 -11.71 3.63 -11.46
C ALA A 205 -12.06 2.62 -12.56
N GLU A 206 -11.09 2.20 -13.38
CA GLU A 206 -11.33 1.31 -14.51
C GLU A 206 -11.12 -0.17 -14.17
N PHE A 207 -10.13 -0.48 -13.34
CA PHE A 207 -9.67 -1.84 -13.08
C PHE A 207 -9.92 -2.30 -11.63
N GLY A 208 -10.44 -1.42 -10.76
CA GLY A 208 -10.51 -1.63 -9.32
C GLY A 208 -9.18 -1.29 -8.64
N TYR A 209 -9.23 -0.88 -7.36
CA TYR A 209 -8.04 -0.44 -6.61
C TYR A 209 -6.94 -1.51 -6.56
N ASP A 210 -7.34 -2.76 -6.37
CA ASP A 210 -6.48 -3.94 -6.38
C ASP A 210 -6.31 -4.53 -7.79
N GLY A 211 -6.93 -3.97 -8.83
CA GLY A 211 -6.86 -4.50 -10.19
C GLY A 211 -7.68 -5.77 -10.44
N HIS A 212 -8.64 -6.13 -9.60
CA HIS A 212 -9.44 -7.36 -9.76
C HIS A 212 -10.19 -7.45 -11.10
N LEU A 213 -10.58 -6.32 -11.70
CA LEU A 213 -11.24 -6.30 -13.03
C LEU A 213 -10.25 -6.57 -14.17
N ALA A 214 -8.94 -6.46 -13.92
CA ALA A 214 -7.87 -6.88 -14.82
C ALA A 214 -7.36 -8.30 -14.52
N GLY A 215 -8.06 -9.06 -13.67
CA GLY A 215 -7.67 -10.42 -13.29
C GLY A 215 -6.60 -10.49 -12.21
N ASN A 216 -6.33 -9.40 -11.48
CA ASN A 216 -5.46 -9.49 -10.30
C ASN A 216 -6.23 -10.19 -9.16
N GLU A 217 -5.83 -11.41 -8.81
CA GLU A 217 -6.47 -12.17 -7.74
C GLU A 217 -5.83 -11.86 -6.38
N VAL A 218 -6.66 -11.42 -5.44
CA VAL A 218 -6.33 -11.23 -4.02
C VAL A 218 -7.37 -11.90 -3.13
N THR A 219 -6.93 -12.31 -1.94
CA THR A 219 -7.74 -13.01 -0.95
C THR A 219 -8.17 -12.04 0.15
N GLU A 220 -9.45 -12.06 0.50
CA GLU A 220 -9.95 -11.33 1.67
C GLU A 220 -9.39 -11.94 2.96
N PRO A 221 -8.98 -11.13 3.96
CA PRO A 221 -8.46 -11.62 5.23
C PRO A 221 -9.37 -12.67 5.89
N SER A 222 -10.69 -12.46 5.81
CA SER A 222 -11.70 -13.36 6.40
C SER A 222 -11.68 -14.77 5.81
N LYS A 223 -11.29 -14.95 4.55
CA LYS A 223 -11.16 -16.27 3.91
C LYS A 223 -10.00 -17.09 4.50
N LEU A 224 -9.05 -16.42 5.16
CA LEU A 224 -7.95 -17.04 5.89
C LEU A 224 -8.23 -17.14 7.40
N GLY A 225 -9.46 -16.83 7.84
CA GLY A 225 -9.80 -16.78 9.25
C GLY A 225 -9.23 -15.56 9.99
N ILE A 226 -8.71 -14.56 9.26
CA ILE A 226 -8.22 -13.31 9.84
C ILE A 226 -9.42 -12.36 9.97
N SER A 227 -9.79 -12.06 11.22
CA SER A 227 -10.91 -11.17 11.51
C SER A 227 -10.40 -9.81 11.97
N LEU A 228 -10.88 -8.75 11.31
CA LEU A 228 -10.66 -7.37 11.70
C LEU A 228 -12.00 -6.74 12.12
N PRO A 229 -12.02 -5.81 13.09
CA PRO A 229 -13.24 -5.09 13.42
C PRO A 229 -13.72 -4.24 12.25
N SER A 230 -15.03 -3.99 12.20
CA SER A 230 -15.64 -3.12 11.20
C SER A 230 -15.07 -1.69 11.24
N VAL A 231 -15.24 -0.96 10.14
CA VAL A 231 -14.88 0.47 10.06
C VAL A 231 -15.72 1.27 11.05
N LYS A 232 -17.00 0.92 11.22
CA LYS A 232 -17.88 1.56 12.20
C LYS A 232 -17.39 1.36 13.63
N GLU A 233 -17.05 0.13 14.03
CA GLU A 233 -16.49 -0.16 15.36
C GLU A 233 -15.16 0.58 15.60
N TRP A 234 -14.33 0.73 14.56
CA TRP A 234 -13.13 1.56 14.66
C TRP A 234 -13.49 3.04 14.83
N PHE A 235 -14.38 3.57 14.00
CA PHE A 235 -14.75 4.98 14.03
C PHE A 235 -15.40 5.36 15.35
N GLN A 236 -16.18 4.49 15.99
CA GLN A 236 -16.74 4.70 17.34
C GLN A 236 -15.68 4.96 18.42
N GLN A 237 -14.43 4.55 18.20
CA GLN A 237 -13.32 4.78 19.15
C GLN A 237 -12.65 6.14 18.99
N GLN A 238 -13.12 6.98 18.06
CA GLN A 238 -12.55 8.28 17.76
C GLN A 238 -13.52 9.38 18.19
N ASP A 239 -12.95 10.49 18.68
CA ASP A 239 -13.71 11.73 18.84
C ASP A 239 -13.85 12.41 17.47
N TRP A 240 -14.98 12.18 16.81
CA TRP A 240 -15.29 12.79 15.50
C TRP A 240 -15.88 14.19 15.62
N ALA A 241 -16.56 14.49 16.72
CA ALA A 241 -17.16 15.80 16.95
C ALA A 241 -16.10 16.92 16.97
N SER A 242 -14.88 16.64 17.45
CA SER A 242 -13.76 17.59 17.39
C SER A 242 -13.00 17.62 16.06
N LYS A 243 -13.30 16.70 15.13
CA LYS A 243 -12.53 16.51 13.88
C LYS A 243 -13.30 16.85 12.62
N ILE A 244 -14.62 16.90 12.71
CA ILE A 244 -15.51 17.22 11.58
C ILE A 244 -16.02 18.63 11.79
N GLN A 245 -15.84 19.49 10.79
CA GLN A 245 -16.48 20.79 10.77
C GLN A 245 -17.95 20.60 10.39
N ILE A 246 -18.85 20.85 11.32
CA ILE A 246 -20.28 20.97 11.05
C ILE A 246 -20.52 22.40 10.55
N VAL A 247 -21.06 22.52 9.33
CA VAL A 247 -21.45 23.80 8.75
C VAL A 247 -22.96 23.91 8.91
N GLU A 248 -23.42 24.89 9.68
CA GLU A 248 -24.84 25.24 9.84
C GLU A 248 -25.38 26.05 8.65
#